data_AF-A0A5C8PQP9-F1
#
_entry.id   AF-A0A5C8PQP9-F1
#
_cell.length_a   1.000
_cell.length_b   1.000
_cell.length_c   1.000
_cell.angle_alpha   90.00
_cell.angle_beta   90.00
_cell.angle_gamma   90.00
#
_symmetry.space_group_name_H-M   'P 1'
#
loop_
_entity.id
_entity.type
_entity.pdbx_description
1 polymer ?
#
loop_
_entity_poly.entity_id
_entity_poly.type
_entity_poly.pdbx_seq_one_letter_code
_entity_poly.pdbx_strand_id
1 'polypeptide(L)'
;MIFLTEHWFEAASSIQQRFGPITVRPDGIKDERKARQYIAQVVGILRALEAATKIGKAVITSVRFHNRPVLIFPYDGQGGECNAWAKKDWGLFTGTVSFTPFVHGGASSCAGPRGTYEPAGAPHELLLHELTHIVRAVSGKIGDSDEEEIAVMVANMFSAEIHRDLISDYNIRNTIAANSDLAAFSRDYYEENEDMVEAFCRQSKQFALRLALVDTVFNPPRQYFEKTRPPEWPRRR
;
A
#
# COMPACT_ATOMS: atom_id res chain seq x y z
N MET A 1 23.81 20.75 -24.18
CA MET A 1 23.40 19.72 -23.20
C MET A 1 22.20 20.24 -22.40
N ILE A 2 21.03 20.41 -23.04
CA ILE A 2 19.80 21.00 -22.44
C ILE A 2 18.52 20.19 -22.80
N PHE A 3 18.59 19.21 -23.72
CA PHE A 3 17.40 18.46 -24.18
C PHE A 3 16.97 17.26 -23.32
N LEU A 4 17.68 16.95 -22.23
CA LEU A 4 17.38 15.78 -21.40
C LEU A 4 16.26 16.00 -20.38
N THR A 5 15.93 17.26 -20.06
CA THR A 5 14.92 17.60 -19.05
C THR A 5 13.49 17.54 -19.57
N GLU A 6 13.26 17.84 -20.85
CA GLU A 6 11.90 18.02 -21.40
C GLU A 6 11.08 16.73 -21.42
N HIS A 7 11.66 15.59 -21.77
CA HIS A 7 10.94 14.31 -21.85
C HIS A 7 10.49 13.75 -20.48
N TRP A 8 11.20 14.05 -19.40
CA TRP A 8 10.78 13.59 -18.06
C TRP A 8 9.57 14.36 -17.54
N PHE A 9 9.47 15.65 -17.88
CA PHE A 9 8.29 16.45 -17.55
C PHE A 9 7.03 15.93 -18.24
N GLU A 10 7.12 15.52 -19.51
CA GLU A 10 6.00 14.93 -20.24
C GLU A 10 5.52 13.61 -19.63
N ALA A 11 6.44 12.71 -19.28
CA ALA A 11 6.12 11.46 -18.62
C ALA A 11 5.48 11.69 -17.24
N ALA A 12 6.07 12.58 -16.43
CA ALA A 12 5.51 12.95 -15.13
C ALA A 12 4.13 13.60 -15.25
N SER A 13 3.93 14.48 -16.23
CA SER A 13 2.65 15.12 -16.52
C SER A 13 1.58 14.10 -16.90
N SER A 14 1.92 13.12 -17.74
CA SER A 14 1.00 12.04 -18.13
C SER A 14 0.57 11.14 -16.94
N ILE A 15 1.48 10.94 -15.99
CA ILE A 15 1.22 10.17 -14.77
C ILE A 15 0.33 10.97 -13.83
N GLN A 16 0.64 12.25 -13.60
CA GLN A 16 -0.17 13.15 -12.78
C GLN A 16 -1.58 13.33 -13.37
N GLN A 17 -1.71 13.43 -14.69
CA GLN A 17 -3.02 13.50 -15.34
C GLN A 17 -3.91 12.29 -15.02
N ARG A 18 -3.31 11.10 -14.83
CA ARG A 18 -4.04 9.86 -14.56
C ARG A 18 -4.23 9.58 -13.07
N PHE A 19 -3.17 9.72 -12.29
CA PHE A 19 -3.14 9.36 -10.86
C PHE A 19 -3.29 10.55 -9.92
N GLY A 20 -3.56 11.75 -10.46
CA GLY A 20 -3.75 12.97 -9.70
C GLY A 20 -2.44 13.41 -9.03
N PRO A 21 -2.40 13.47 -7.69
CA PRO A 21 -1.24 14.04 -7.00
C PRO A 21 -0.01 13.11 -6.96
N ILE A 22 -0.10 11.88 -7.46
CA ILE A 22 1.00 10.92 -7.46
C ILE A 22 1.95 11.21 -8.62
N THR A 23 3.22 11.41 -8.29
CA THR A 23 4.32 11.61 -9.24
C THR A 23 5.29 10.45 -9.11
N VAL A 24 5.75 9.88 -10.21
CA VAL A 24 6.82 8.86 -10.21
C VAL A 24 8.07 9.46 -10.82
N ARG A 25 9.20 9.42 -10.10
CA ARG A 25 10.49 9.92 -10.58
C ARG A 25 11.57 8.86 -10.45
N PRO A 26 12.43 8.63 -11.46
CA PRO A 26 13.52 7.66 -11.41
C PRO A 26 14.77 8.25 -10.73
N ASP A 27 14.60 8.96 -9.61
CA ASP A 27 15.68 9.69 -8.95
C ASP A 27 16.83 8.72 -8.59
N GLY A 28 18.07 9.12 -8.92
CA GLY A 28 19.27 8.29 -8.70
C GLY A 28 19.61 7.30 -9.82
N ILE A 29 18.70 7.02 -10.78
CA ILE A 29 18.99 6.14 -11.92
C ILE A 29 19.63 6.94 -13.06
N LYS A 30 20.93 6.76 -13.28
CA LYS A 30 21.69 7.49 -14.33
C LYS A 30 21.44 6.97 -15.75
N ASP A 31 21.10 5.69 -15.88
CA ASP A 31 20.85 5.07 -17.18
C ASP A 31 19.41 5.34 -17.64
N GLU A 32 19.25 6.01 -18.78
CA GLU A 32 17.94 6.45 -19.27
C GLU A 32 16.98 5.28 -19.55
N ARG A 33 17.49 4.17 -20.10
CA ARG A 33 16.67 3.00 -20.40
C ARG A 33 16.14 2.38 -19.10
N LYS A 34 16.99 2.23 -18.08
CA LYS A 34 16.59 1.73 -16.75
C LYS A 34 15.62 2.70 -16.06
N ALA A 35 15.82 4.00 -16.20
CA ALA A 35 14.93 5.01 -15.65
C ALA A 35 13.52 4.94 -16.28
N ARG A 36 13.43 4.79 -17.62
CA ARG A 36 12.16 4.56 -18.33
C ARG A 36 11.51 3.24 -17.90
N GLN A 37 12.30 2.17 -17.76
CA GLN A 37 11.82 0.87 -17.30
C GLN A 37 11.23 0.95 -15.89
N TYR A 38 11.91 1.62 -14.97
CA TYR A 38 11.44 1.86 -13.61
C TYR A 38 10.07 2.54 -13.60
N ILE A 39 9.95 3.68 -14.31
CA ILE A 39 8.68 4.41 -14.39
C ILE A 39 7.58 3.49 -14.95
N ALA A 40 7.85 2.77 -16.04
CA ALA A 40 6.88 1.89 -16.66
C ALA A 40 6.43 0.76 -15.71
N GLN A 41 7.34 0.19 -14.92
CA GLN A 41 7.02 -0.84 -13.93
C GLN A 41 6.13 -0.29 -12.81
N VAL A 42 6.50 0.84 -12.19
CA VAL A 42 5.71 1.45 -11.10
C VAL A 42 4.33 1.88 -11.61
N VAL A 43 4.26 2.53 -12.78
CA VAL A 43 2.98 2.91 -13.41
C VAL A 43 2.15 1.68 -13.75
N GLY A 44 2.77 0.60 -14.24
CA GLY A 44 2.09 -0.66 -14.50
C GLY A 44 1.45 -1.25 -13.24
N ILE A 45 2.17 -1.23 -12.12
CA ILE A 45 1.65 -1.68 -10.82
C ILE A 45 0.51 -0.79 -10.34
N LEU A 46 0.66 0.54 -10.38
CA LEU A 46 -0.41 1.48 -10.01
C LEU A 46 -1.67 1.26 -10.83
N ARG A 47 -1.53 1.01 -12.15
CA ARG A 47 -2.66 0.68 -13.02
C ARG A 47 -3.31 -0.63 -12.62
N ALA A 48 -2.53 -1.66 -12.31
CA ALA A 48 -3.06 -2.95 -11.87
C ALA A 48 -3.82 -2.80 -10.55
N LEU A 49 -3.27 -2.09 -9.56
CA LEU A 49 -3.94 -1.81 -8.29
C LEU A 49 -5.25 -1.04 -8.48
N GLU A 50 -5.28 -0.01 -9.33
CA GLU A 50 -6.51 0.78 -9.52
C GLU A 50 -7.58 0.06 -10.33
N ALA A 51 -7.18 -0.63 -11.38
CA ALA A 51 -8.11 -1.16 -12.38
C ALA A 51 -8.55 -2.60 -12.09
N ALA A 52 -7.69 -3.41 -11.48
CA ALA A 52 -7.94 -4.83 -11.30
C ALA A 52 -8.48 -5.18 -9.90
N THR A 53 -8.28 -4.33 -8.89
CA THR A 53 -8.70 -4.63 -7.51
C THR A 53 -9.49 -3.50 -6.88
N LYS A 54 -10.47 -3.85 -6.06
CA LYS A 54 -11.33 -2.93 -5.32
C LYS A 54 -10.57 -2.32 -4.14
N ILE A 55 -9.72 -3.09 -3.45
CA ILE A 55 -8.85 -2.56 -2.38
C ILE A 55 -7.84 -1.56 -2.95
N GLY A 56 -7.13 -1.91 -4.03
CA GLY A 56 -6.18 -1.00 -4.67
C GLY A 56 -6.85 0.27 -5.19
N LYS A 57 -8.04 0.15 -5.78
CA LYS A 57 -8.87 1.30 -6.15
C LYS A 57 -9.25 2.16 -4.95
N ALA A 58 -9.60 1.57 -3.81
CA ALA A 58 -9.96 2.31 -2.60
C ALA A 58 -8.78 3.12 -2.05
N VAL A 59 -7.58 2.54 -2.03
CA VAL A 59 -6.33 3.20 -1.61
C VAL A 59 -6.00 4.38 -2.54
N ILE A 60 -5.89 4.13 -3.86
CA ILE A 60 -5.53 5.16 -4.86
C ILE A 60 -6.57 6.29 -4.89
N THR A 61 -7.86 5.97 -4.77
CA THR A 61 -8.92 6.98 -4.70
C THR A 61 -8.83 7.82 -3.43
N SER A 62 -8.43 7.23 -2.30
CA SER A 62 -8.24 7.97 -1.05
C SER A 62 -7.06 8.93 -1.15
N VAL A 63 -5.93 8.53 -1.75
CA VAL A 63 -4.81 9.45 -2.03
C VAL A 63 -5.27 10.63 -2.89
N ARG A 64 -5.98 10.35 -3.99
CA ARG A 64 -6.50 11.40 -4.90
C ARG A 64 -7.50 12.33 -4.23
N PHE A 65 -8.37 11.80 -3.35
CA PHE A 65 -9.37 12.59 -2.65
C PHE A 65 -8.74 13.73 -1.84
N HIS A 66 -7.58 13.48 -1.21
CA HIS A 66 -6.87 14.51 -0.46
C HIS A 66 -6.11 15.50 -1.35
N ASN A 67 -5.81 15.13 -2.60
CA ASN A 67 -5.16 15.96 -3.61
C ASN A 67 -3.87 16.65 -3.10
N ARG A 68 -3.09 15.94 -2.28
CA ARG A 68 -1.80 16.42 -1.76
C ARG A 68 -0.65 15.74 -2.46
N PRO A 69 0.42 16.45 -2.87
CA PRO A 69 1.49 15.87 -3.68
C PRO A 69 2.15 14.66 -3.02
N VAL A 70 2.27 13.57 -3.79
CA VAL A 70 2.94 12.33 -3.40
C VAL A 70 4.03 12.00 -4.41
N LEU A 71 5.21 11.61 -3.93
CA LEU A 71 6.29 11.14 -4.78
C LEU A 71 6.52 9.64 -4.60
N ILE A 72 6.71 8.92 -5.70
CA ILE A 72 7.26 7.56 -5.71
C ILE A 72 8.61 7.62 -6.42
N PHE A 73 9.66 7.11 -5.78
CA PHE A 73 11.02 7.11 -6.31
C PHE A 73 11.78 5.81 -5.95
N PRO A 74 12.89 5.49 -6.62
CA PRO A 74 13.60 4.23 -6.40
C PRO A 74 14.05 4.07 -4.94
N TYR A 75 13.96 2.83 -4.47
CA TYR A 75 14.56 2.38 -3.23
C TYR A 75 16.08 2.48 -3.26
N ASP A 76 16.63 3.13 -2.24
CA ASP A 76 18.04 3.48 -2.11
C ASP A 76 18.82 2.64 -1.08
N GLY A 77 18.14 1.69 -0.41
CA GLY A 77 18.73 0.84 0.63
C GLY A 77 18.66 1.41 2.05
N GLN A 78 18.18 2.65 2.25
CA GLN A 78 18.18 3.29 3.58
C GLN A 78 17.04 2.82 4.51
N GLY A 79 16.00 2.18 3.96
CA GLY A 79 14.88 1.61 4.73
C GLY A 79 15.14 0.20 5.24
N GLY A 80 16.39 -0.28 5.15
CA GLY A 80 16.78 -1.63 5.51
C GLY A 80 16.41 -2.67 4.46
N GLU A 81 15.82 -3.75 4.93
CA GLU A 81 15.71 -5.03 4.22
C GLU A 81 14.51 -5.08 3.26
N CYS A 82 13.52 -4.24 3.52
CA CYS A 82 12.35 -4.08 2.68
C CYS A 82 12.69 -3.15 1.51
N ASN A 83 12.42 -3.58 0.27
CA ASN A 83 12.68 -2.80 -0.94
C ASN A 83 11.73 -1.59 -1.10
N ALA A 84 11.12 -1.14 -0.01
CA ALA A 84 10.24 0.00 0.04
C ALA A 84 10.17 0.61 1.45
N TRP A 85 9.79 1.88 1.50
CA TRP A 85 9.33 2.57 2.70
C TRP A 85 8.54 3.82 2.33
N ALA A 86 7.60 4.20 3.17
CA ALA A 86 6.89 5.46 3.10
C ALA A 86 7.39 6.45 4.16
N LYS A 87 7.39 7.74 3.80
CA LYS A 87 7.69 8.82 4.73
C LYS A 87 6.74 9.99 4.52
N LYS A 88 6.41 10.65 5.61
CA LYS A 88 5.66 11.90 5.61
C LYS A 88 6.60 13.09 5.41
N ASP A 89 6.10 14.13 4.74
CA ASP A 89 6.70 15.47 4.67
C ASP A 89 8.14 15.47 4.11
N TRP A 90 8.27 15.45 2.79
CA TRP A 90 9.55 15.57 2.09
C TRP A 90 9.55 16.79 1.16
N GLY A 91 9.93 17.93 1.74
CA GLY A 91 9.96 19.20 1.02
C GLY A 91 8.57 19.59 0.52
N LEU A 92 8.38 19.59 -0.81
CA LEU A 92 7.12 19.95 -1.45
C LEU A 92 6.10 18.79 -1.49
N PHE A 93 6.52 17.57 -1.17
CA PHE A 93 5.65 16.39 -1.15
C PHE A 93 5.15 16.11 0.26
N THR A 94 3.84 15.94 0.43
CA THR A 94 3.24 15.56 1.72
C THR A 94 3.58 14.11 2.09
N GLY A 95 3.81 13.26 1.10
CA GLY A 95 4.24 11.88 1.32
C GLY A 95 5.16 11.39 0.22
N THR A 96 6.09 10.52 0.58
CA THR A 96 7.00 9.88 -0.38
C THR A 96 7.04 8.39 -0.15
N VAL A 97 7.09 7.63 -1.23
CA VAL A 97 7.34 6.20 -1.22
C VAL A 97 8.64 5.96 -1.95
N SER A 98 9.63 5.46 -1.22
CA SER A 98 10.80 4.84 -1.83
C SER A 98 10.42 3.41 -2.17
N PHE A 99 10.51 3.00 -3.43
CA PHE A 99 10.06 1.69 -3.89
C PHE A 99 10.76 1.34 -5.20
N THR A 100 11.41 0.17 -5.24
CA THR A 100 11.93 -0.39 -6.50
C THR A 100 11.27 -1.73 -6.79
N PRO A 101 10.45 -1.82 -7.85
CA PRO A 101 9.81 -3.07 -8.22
C PRO A 101 10.85 -4.06 -8.78
N PHE A 102 10.69 -5.33 -8.45
CA PHE A 102 11.47 -6.44 -9.00
C PHE A 102 13.00 -6.36 -8.83
N VAL A 103 13.54 -5.71 -7.78
CA VAL A 103 14.97 -5.85 -7.43
C VAL A 103 15.23 -7.30 -7.00
N HIS A 104 15.56 -8.14 -7.98
CA HIS A 104 16.01 -9.51 -7.79
C HIS A 104 17.52 -9.52 -7.99
N GLY A 105 18.25 -9.32 -6.89
CA GLY A 105 19.71 -9.37 -6.94
C GLY A 105 20.29 -9.46 -5.55
N GLY A 106 20.58 -10.70 -5.10
CA GLY A 106 21.56 -11.10 -4.07
C GLY A 106 21.52 -10.51 -2.65
N ALA A 107 20.92 -9.34 -2.45
CA ALA A 107 21.01 -8.51 -1.24
C ALA A 107 19.73 -7.68 -1.01
N SER A 108 18.59 -8.08 -1.58
CA SER A 108 17.27 -7.63 -1.12
C SER A 108 16.97 -8.42 0.16
N SER A 109 17.33 -7.87 1.32
CA SER A 109 17.38 -8.63 2.56
C SER A 109 16.07 -8.77 3.33
N CYS A 110 14.90 -8.77 2.67
CA CYS A 110 13.86 -9.71 3.14
C CYS A 110 14.46 -11.11 3.40
N ALA A 111 15.54 -11.45 2.68
CA ALA A 111 16.54 -12.43 3.08
C ALA A 111 17.47 -11.92 4.20
N GLY A 112 17.17 -12.29 5.45
CA GLY A 112 18.16 -12.25 6.54
C GLY A 112 19.48 -13.00 6.22
N PRO A 113 20.44 -13.08 7.16
CA PRO A 113 21.88 -13.23 6.92
C PRO A 113 22.40 -14.47 6.14
N ARG A 114 21.54 -15.29 5.55
CA ARG A 114 21.89 -16.51 4.80
C ARG A 114 21.02 -16.80 3.58
N GLY A 115 20.38 -15.81 2.95
CA GLY A 115 19.65 -16.07 1.69
C GLY A 115 18.48 -17.06 1.85
N THR A 116 17.89 -17.14 3.05
CA THR A 116 16.88 -18.14 3.43
C THR A 116 15.43 -17.66 3.37
N TYR A 117 15.16 -16.46 2.83
CA TYR A 117 13.78 -15.95 2.75
C TYR A 117 13.44 -15.49 1.34
N GLU A 118 12.19 -15.78 0.95
CA GLU A 118 11.59 -15.42 -0.33
C GLU A 118 11.51 -13.88 -0.50
N PRO A 119 11.60 -13.35 -1.73
CA PRO A 119 11.33 -11.94 -2.03
C PRO A 119 9.97 -11.51 -1.45
N ALA A 120 9.76 -10.20 -1.22
CA ALA A 120 8.42 -9.68 -0.93
C ALA A 120 7.42 -10.26 -1.94
N GLY A 121 6.42 -11.02 -1.43
CA GLY A 121 5.70 -12.04 -2.20
C GLY A 121 5.11 -11.53 -3.52
N ALA A 122 4.72 -10.25 -3.57
CA ALA A 122 4.50 -9.55 -4.82
C ALA A 122 4.72 -8.02 -4.71
N PRO A 123 5.35 -7.36 -5.69
CA PRO A 123 5.61 -5.92 -5.65
C PRO A 123 4.38 -5.03 -5.49
N HIS A 124 3.20 -5.51 -5.89
CA HIS A 124 1.95 -4.79 -5.75
C HIS A 124 1.40 -4.81 -4.32
N GLU A 125 1.62 -5.89 -3.56
CA GLU A 125 1.28 -5.97 -2.12
C GLU A 125 2.14 -4.97 -1.35
N LEU A 126 3.45 -4.98 -1.61
CA LEU A 126 4.40 -4.06 -0.99
C LEU A 126 4.06 -2.59 -1.30
N LEU A 127 3.79 -2.26 -2.57
CA LEU A 127 3.42 -0.87 -2.90
C LEU A 127 2.08 -0.48 -2.26
N LEU A 128 1.13 -1.39 -2.13
CA LEU A 128 -0.16 -1.11 -1.50
C LEU A 128 -0.02 -0.89 0.03
N HIS A 129 0.87 -1.63 0.69
CA HIS A 129 1.28 -1.38 2.08
C HIS A 129 1.77 0.06 2.24
N GLU A 130 2.78 0.45 1.46
CA GLU A 130 3.35 1.80 1.55
C GLU A 130 2.33 2.90 1.20
N LEU A 131 1.48 2.67 0.20
CA LEU A 131 0.43 3.62 -0.15
C LEU A 131 -0.63 3.76 0.95
N THR A 132 -0.80 2.77 1.83
CA THR A 132 -1.68 2.88 3.00
C THR A 132 -1.14 3.92 3.98
N HIS A 133 0.16 3.88 4.28
CA HIS A 133 0.83 4.95 5.03
C HIS A 133 0.65 6.31 4.34
N ILE A 134 0.76 6.37 3.02
CA ILE A 134 0.56 7.62 2.28
C ILE A 134 -0.87 8.14 2.43
N VAL A 135 -1.90 7.30 2.34
CA VAL A 135 -3.29 7.73 2.56
C VAL A 135 -3.42 8.39 3.94
N ARG A 136 -2.83 7.79 4.96
CA ARG A 136 -2.82 8.33 6.33
C ARG A 136 -2.00 9.62 6.41
N ALA A 137 -0.84 9.71 5.76
CA ALA A 137 -0.02 10.91 5.63
C ALA A 137 -0.79 12.09 5.06
N VAL A 138 -1.42 11.91 3.88
CA VAL A 138 -2.11 12.99 3.18
C VAL A 138 -3.40 13.39 3.88
N SER A 139 -3.99 12.51 4.69
CA SER A 139 -5.11 12.83 5.57
C SER A 139 -4.72 13.56 6.86
N GLY A 140 -3.42 13.64 7.17
CA GLY A 140 -2.90 14.23 8.40
C GLY A 140 -3.05 13.34 9.63
N LYS A 141 -3.08 12.01 9.46
CA LYS A 141 -3.34 11.01 10.51
C LYS A 141 -2.19 10.01 10.66
N ILE A 142 -0.97 10.49 10.93
CA ILE A 142 0.21 9.65 11.18
C ILE A 142 0.66 9.78 12.63
N GLY A 143 1.18 8.69 13.18
CA GLY A 143 1.98 8.71 14.41
C GLY A 143 1.51 7.78 15.52
N ASP A 144 0.60 6.85 15.23
CA ASP A 144 0.18 5.85 16.22
C ASP A 144 1.12 4.63 16.20
N SER A 145 1.19 3.93 17.33
CA SER A 145 1.98 2.70 17.50
C SER A 145 1.62 1.60 16.50
N ASP A 146 0.41 1.66 15.94
CA ASP A 146 -0.19 0.57 15.17
C ASP A 146 -0.20 0.86 13.66
N GLU A 147 0.54 1.88 13.22
CA GLU A 147 0.55 2.33 11.82
C GLU A 147 0.98 1.22 10.84
N GLU A 148 1.98 0.43 11.20
CA GLU A 148 2.43 -0.72 10.41
C GLU A 148 1.37 -1.82 10.36
N GLU A 149 0.75 -2.14 11.49
CA GLU A 149 -0.27 -3.18 11.58
C GLU A 149 -1.52 -2.81 10.76
N ILE A 150 -1.88 -1.52 10.72
CA ILE A 150 -2.93 -1.01 9.81
C ILE A 150 -2.54 -1.22 8.34
N ALA A 151 -1.29 -0.96 7.96
CA ALA A 151 -0.83 -1.17 6.60
C ALA A 151 -0.80 -2.66 6.22
N VAL A 152 -0.38 -3.54 7.14
CA VAL A 152 -0.45 -5.01 7.00
C VAL A 152 -1.90 -5.47 6.85
N MET A 153 -2.82 -4.96 7.67
CA MET A 153 -4.25 -5.27 7.58
C MET A 153 -4.77 -4.95 6.16
N VAL A 154 -4.49 -3.76 5.63
CA VAL A 154 -4.94 -3.36 4.29
C VAL A 154 -4.27 -4.18 3.18
N ALA A 155 -2.99 -4.53 3.34
CA ALA A 155 -2.29 -5.44 2.43
C ALA A 155 -2.93 -6.84 2.45
N ASN A 156 -3.28 -7.39 3.61
CA ASN A 156 -3.97 -8.67 3.76
C ASN A 156 -5.38 -8.64 3.14
N MET A 157 -6.12 -7.54 3.26
CA MET A 157 -7.41 -7.38 2.57
C MET A 157 -7.24 -7.51 1.05
N PHE A 158 -6.17 -6.92 0.51
CA PHE A 158 -5.80 -7.02 -0.90
C PHE A 158 -5.33 -8.44 -1.27
N SER A 159 -4.46 -9.08 -0.48
CA SER A 159 -3.99 -10.44 -0.71
C SER A 159 -5.16 -11.43 -0.72
N ALA A 160 -6.11 -11.28 0.20
CA ALA A 160 -7.36 -12.05 0.21
C ALA A 160 -8.21 -11.81 -1.05
N GLU A 161 -8.31 -10.57 -1.54
CA GLU A 161 -9.02 -10.24 -2.79
C GLU A 161 -8.40 -10.95 -4.01
N ILE A 162 -7.08 -11.15 -4.03
CA ILE A 162 -6.36 -11.81 -5.14
C ILE A 162 -5.95 -13.25 -4.84
N HIS A 163 -6.55 -13.89 -3.81
CA HIS A 163 -6.33 -15.28 -3.44
C HIS A 163 -4.86 -15.64 -3.15
N ARG A 164 -4.17 -14.79 -2.41
CA ARG A 164 -2.81 -15.03 -1.89
C ARG A 164 -2.82 -15.28 -0.39
N ASP A 165 -1.72 -15.82 0.11
CA ASP A 165 -1.53 -16.02 1.54
C ASP A 165 -1.49 -14.67 2.26
N LEU A 166 -2.03 -14.64 3.47
CA LEU A 166 -2.07 -13.46 4.34
C LEU A 166 -0.88 -13.49 5.29
N ILE A 167 -0.42 -12.34 5.75
CA ILE A 167 0.63 -12.21 6.75
C ILE A 167 -0.03 -12.17 8.13
N SER A 168 0.30 -13.10 9.03
CA SER A 168 -0.22 -13.08 10.41
C SER A 168 0.70 -12.38 11.41
N ASP A 169 1.99 -12.25 11.08
CA ASP A 169 2.97 -11.59 11.95
C ASP A 169 4.01 -10.91 11.06
N TYR A 170 4.15 -9.59 11.21
CA TYR A 170 5.09 -8.80 10.43
C TYR A 170 6.56 -9.10 10.77
N ASN A 171 6.86 -9.42 12.03
CA ASN A 171 8.21 -9.68 12.52
C ASN A 171 8.71 -11.08 12.17
N ILE A 172 7.80 -12.06 12.19
CA ILE A 172 8.14 -13.49 11.99
C ILE A 172 7.76 -13.97 10.58
N ARG A 173 6.97 -13.19 9.83
CA ARG A 173 6.46 -13.50 8.49
C ARG A 173 5.77 -14.87 8.41
N ASN A 174 5.06 -15.22 9.48
CA ASN A 174 4.14 -16.33 9.42
C ASN A 174 3.03 -15.99 8.43
N THR A 175 2.70 -16.95 7.58
CA THR A 175 1.64 -16.80 6.60
C THR A 175 0.44 -17.66 6.95
N ILE A 176 -0.75 -17.13 6.66
CA ILE A 176 -2.01 -17.86 6.68
C ILE A 176 -2.32 -18.23 5.24
N ALA A 177 -2.33 -19.53 4.95
CA ALA A 177 -2.53 -20.02 3.60
C ALA A 177 -3.87 -19.55 3.03
N ALA A 178 -3.89 -19.16 1.76
CA ALA A 178 -5.09 -18.64 1.08
C ALA A 178 -6.27 -19.64 1.07
N ASN A 179 -5.99 -20.93 1.23
CA ASN A 179 -6.96 -22.03 1.24
C ASN A 179 -7.43 -22.42 2.66
N SER A 180 -6.97 -21.72 3.69
CA SER A 180 -7.43 -21.92 5.08
C SER A 180 -8.79 -21.27 5.34
N ASP A 181 -9.32 -21.39 6.57
CA ASP A 181 -10.53 -20.68 6.98
C ASP A 181 -10.22 -19.19 7.23
N LEU A 182 -10.08 -18.43 6.14
CA LEU A 182 -9.81 -16.99 6.18
C LEU A 182 -10.92 -16.20 6.88
N ALA A 183 -12.14 -16.73 6.93
CA ALA A 183 -13.24 -16.09 7.65
C ALA A 183 -13.08 -16.23 9.16
N ALA A 184 -12.63 -17.39 9.65
CA ALA A 184 -12.23 -17.56 11.05
C ALA A 184 -11.04 -16.65 11.40
N PHE A 185 -9.97 -16.70 10.60
CA PHE A 185 -8.82 -15.83 10.80
C PHE A 185 -9.20 -14.35 10.83
N SER A 186 -10.10 -13.90 9.94
CA SER A 186 -10.55 -12.51 9.95
C SER A 186 -11.30 -12.12 11.22
N ARG A 187 -12.08 -13.02 11.82
CA ARG A 187 -12.79 -12.77 13.08
C ARG A 187 -11.80 -12.70 14.23
N ASP A 188 -10.91 -13.69 14.33
CA ASP A 188 -9.90 -13.76 15.38
C ASP A 188 -8.99 -12.52 15.34
N TYR A 189 -8.53 -12.14 14.15
CA TYR A 189 -7.75 -10.91 13.95
C TYR A 189 -8.49 -9.66 14.41
N TYR A 190 -9.79 -9.54 14.10
CA TYR A 190 -10.60 -8.39 14.54
C TYR A 190 -10.77 -8.37 16.06
N GLU A 191 -11.01 -9.52 16.69
CA GLU A 191 -11.15 -9.63 18.15
C GLU A 191 -9.85 -9.29 18.88
N GLU A 192 -8.71 -9.75 18.37
CA GLU A 192 -7.39 -9.47 18.93
C GLU A 192 -6.94 -8.01 18.74
N ASN A 193 -7.40 -7.35 17.68
CA ASN A 193 -6.99 -6.01 17.29
C ASN A 193 -8.14 -4.99 17.30
N GLU A 194 -9.20 -5.22 18.09
CA GLU A 194 -10.42 -4.42 18.05
C GLU A 194 -10.14 -2.92 18.29
N ASP A 195 -9.33 -2.60 19.30
CA ASP A 195 -9.00 -1.21 19.66
C ASP A 195 -8.29 -0.46 18.51
N MET A 196 -7.34 -1.14 17.85
CA MET A 196 -6.63 -0.60 16.68
C MET A 196 -7.60 -0.38 15.51
N VAL A 197 -8.43 -1.38 15.19
CA VAL A 197 -9.38 -1.29 14.08
C VAL A 197 -10.40 -0.17 14.33
N GLU A 198 -10.89 -0.04 15.57
CA GLU A 198 -11.75 1.06 15.97
C GLU A 198 -11.04 2.41 15.80
N ALA A 199 -9.83 2.57 16.32
CA ALA A 199 -9.06 3.79 16.19
C ALA A 199 -8.88 4.18 14.71
N PHE A 200 -8.49 3.23 13.86
CA PHE A 200 -8.40 3.42 12.41
C PHE A 200 -9.74 3.87 11.80
N CYS A 201 -10.83 3.18 12.11
CA CYS A 201 -12.16 3.50 11.57
C CYS A 201 -12.68 4.87 12.01
N ARG A 202 -12.31 5.33 13.21
CA ARG A 202 -12.67 6.67 13.71
C ARG A 202 -11.79 7.76 13.09
N GLN A 203 -10.48 7.57 13.07
CA GLN A 203 -9.51 8.56 12.59
C GLN A 203 -9.54 8.74 11.07
N SER A 204 -9.77 7.66 10.33
CA SER A 204 -9.73 7.59 8.86
C SER A 204 -11.07 7.15 8.27
N LYS A 205 -12.19 7.58 8.88
CA LYS A 205 -13.56 7.10 8.58
C LYS A 205 -13.88 6.95 7.08
N GLN A 206 -13.57 7.95 6.26
CA GLN A 206 -13.89 7.88 4.82
C GLN A 206 -13.09 6.80 4.09
N PHE A 207 -11.83 6.59 4.46
CA PHE A 207 -11.00 5.53 3.91
C PHE A 207 -11.44 4.16 4.42
N ALA A 208 -11.64 4.03 5.74
CA ALA A 208 -12.13 2.80 6.36
C ALA A 208 -13.49 2.36 5.80
N LEU A 209 -14.43 3.28 5.58
CA LEU A 209 -15.71 2.99 4.95
C LEU A 209 -15.54 2.46 3.52
N ARG A 210 -14.62 3.02 2.73
CA ARG A 210 -14.36 2.52 1.36
C ARG A 210 -13.84 1.08 1.40
N LEU A 211 -12.96 0.77 2.34
CA LEU A 211 -12.42 -0.59 2.55
C LEU A 211 -13.50 -1.57 3.04
N ALA A 212 -14.32 -1.18 4.01
CA ALA A 212 -15.41 -1.99 4.55
C ALA A 212 -16.45 -2.41 3.48
N LEU A 213 -16.63 -1.57 2.46
CA LEU A 213 -17.52 -1.84 1.33
C LEU A 213 -16.96 -2.83 0.30
N VAL A 214 -15.66 -3.15 0.37
CA VAL A 214 -15.05 -4.15 -0.53
C VAL A 214 -15.38 -5.55 -0.06
N ASP A 215 -15.88 -6.37 -0.99
CA ASP A 215 -16.21 -7.76 -0.71
C ASP A 215 -14.99 -8.66 -0.78
N THR A 216 -14.47 -9.00 0.40
CA THR A 216 -13.31 -9.87 0.62
C THR A 216 -13.51 -10.61 1.95
N VAL A 217 -12.96 -11.83 2.04
CA VAL A 217 -13.11 -12.72 3.20
C VAL A 217 -12.39 -12.20 4.46
N PHE A 218 -11.33 -11.43 4.27
CA PHE A 218 -10.61 -10.75 5.34
C PHE A 218 -10.95 -9.25 5.30
N ASN A 219 -11.83 -8.78 6.18
CA ASN A 219 -12.25 -7.37 6.22
C ASN A 219 -12.57 -6.87 7.65
N PRO A 220 -11.56 -6.60 8.49
CA PRO A 220 -11.78 -6.08 9.84
C PRO A 220 -12.55 -4.74 9.90
N PRO A 221 -12.33 -3.75 8.99
CA PRO A 221 -13.16 -2.55 8.96
C PRO A 221 -14.66 -2.82 8.77
N ARG A 222 -15.03 -3.82 7.94
CA ARG A 222 -16.43 -4.23 7.78
C ARG A 222 -17.01 -4.74 9.10
N GLN A 223 -16.28 -5.59 9.82
CA GLN A 223 -16.72 -6.13 11.12
C GLN A 223 -16.97 -5.01 12.13
N TYR A 224 -16.07 -4.01 12.21
CA TYR A 224 -16.29 -2.82 13.04
C TYR A 224 -17.59 -2.09 12.69
N PHE A 225 -17.81 -1.77 11.40
CA PHE A 225 -19.00 -1.03 10.98
C PHE A 225 -20.29 -1.85 11.09
N GLU A 226 -20.23 -3.18 11.06
CA GLU A 226 -21.38 -4.06 11.30
C GLU A 226 -21.71 -4.13 12.79
N LYS A 227 -20.71 -4.21 13.67
CA LYS A 227 -20.88 -4.21 15.13
C LYS A 227 -21.40 -2.87 15.67
N THR A 228 -20.93 -1.75 15.09
CA THR A 228 -21.28 -0.39 15.52
C THR A 228 -22.47 0.21 14.78
N ARG A 229 -23.07 -0.54 13.85
CA ARG A 229 -24.20 -0.07 13.06
C ARG A 229 -25.43 0.18 13.93
N PRO A 230 -26.17 1.29 13.73
CA PRO A 230 -27.48 1.43 14.34
C PRO A 230 -28.42 0.27 13.90
N PRO A 231 -29.18 -0.36 14.82
CA PRO A 231 -30.04 -1.50 14.52
C PRO A 231 -31.04 -1.26 13.37
N GLU A 232 -31.46 -0.01 13.19
CA GLU A 232 -32.42 0.44 12.20
C GLU A 232 -31.90 0.51 10.76
N TRP A 233 -30.59 0.36 10.54
CA TRP A 233 -30.03 0.46 9.19
C TRP A 233 -30.10 -0.89 8.44
N PRO A 234 -30.58 -0.94 7.18
CA PRO A 234 -30.84 -2.19 6.47
C PRO A 234 -29.58 -3.01 6.21
N ARG A 235 -29.49 -4.24 6.73
CA ARG A 235 -28.38 -5.18 6.44
C ARG A 235 -28.18 -5.30 4.93
N ARG A 236 -26.95 -5.09 4.46
CA ARG A 236 -26.63 -5.35 3.05
C ARG A 236 -26.75 -6.85 2.84
N ARG A 237 -27.55 -7.23 1.84
CA ARG A 237 -27.65 -8.61 1.36
C ARG A 237 -26.50 -8.91 0.40
#